data_AF-A0A4P9J5U1-F1
#
_entry.id   AF-A0A4P9J5U1-F1
#
_cell.length_a   1.000
_cell.length_b   1.000
_cell.length_c   1.000
_cell.angle_alpha   90.00
_cell.angle_beta   90.00
_cell.angle_gamma   90.00
#
_symmetry.space_group_name_H-M   'P 1'
#
loop_
_entity.id
_entity.type
_entity.pdbx_description
1 polymer ?
#
loop_
_entity_poly.entity_id
_entity_poly.type
_entity_poly.pdbx_seq_one_letter_code
_entity_poly.pdbx_strand_id
1 'polypeptide(L)'
;MLKILKAISRYRIEIVYSTITFGGSELLFTLYQSTEDLAWFIALSLFCTKMAIGIINYEKYCQSNGRSMRIMLKYLLFKFV
;
A
#
# COMPACT_ATOMS: atom_id res chain seq x y z
N MET A 1 25.58 -7.57 -7.65
CA MET A 1 24.50 -6.99 -8.50
C MET A 1 23.29 -7.92 -8.68
N LEU A 2 23.44 -9.24 -8.88
CA LEU A 2 22.32 -10.18 -9.12
C LEU A 2 21.34 -10.37 -7.95
N LYS A 3 21.81 -10.30 -6.69
CA LYS A 3 20.98 -10.56 -5.49
C LYS A 3 19.91 -9.49 -5.27
N ILE A 4 20.24 -8.22 -5.52
CA ILE A 4 19.35 -7.07 -5.33
C ILE A 4 18.22 -7.12 -6.35
N LEU A 5 18.51 -7.39 -7.62
CA LEU A 5 17.49 -7.53 -8.66
C LEU A 5 16.51 -8.68 -8.38
N LYS A 6 17.03 -9.80 -7.86
CA LYS A 6 16.22 -10.96 -7.49
C LYS A 6 15.37 -10.69 -6.24
N ALA A 7 15.89 -9.92 -5.28
CA ALA A 7 15.12 -9.46 -4.13
C ALA A 7 14.01 -8.49 -4.57
N ILE A 8 14.32 -7.47 -5.38
CA ILE A 8 13.32 -6.56 -5.95
C ILE A 8 12.25 -7.36 -6.68
N SER A 9 12.64 -8.34 -7.49
CA SER A 9 11.70 -9.24 -8.18
C SER A 9 10.77 -10.01 -7.25
N ARG A 10 11.23 -10.37 -6.05
CA ARG A 10 10.49 -11.17 -5.07
C ARG A 10 9.61 -10.32 -4.16
N TYR A 11 9.97 -9.04 -3.99
CA TYR A 11 9.31 -8.08 -3.10
C TYR A 11 8.67 -6.90 -3.85
N ARG A 12 8.38 -7.05 -5.16
CA ARG A 12 7.86 -5.95 -6.01
C ARG A 12 6.60 -5.32 -5.42
N ILE A 13 5.74 -6.15 -4.82
CA ILE A 13 4.45 -5.71 -4.29
C ILE A 13 4.65 -4.94 -2.99
N GLU A 14 5.49 -5.46 -2.09
CA GLU A 14 5.85 -4.80 -0.84
C GLU A 14 6.49 -3.43 -1.13
N ILE A 15 7.40 -3.36 -2.11
CA ILE A 15 8.04 -2.11 -2.52
C ILE A 15 6.98 -1.11 -3.02
N VAL A 16 6.07 -1.52 -3.92
CA VAL A 16 5.01 -0.64 -4.44
C VAL A 16 4.10 -0.13 -3.31
N TYR A 17 3.65 -1.02 -2.42
CA TYR A 17 2.81 -0.63 -1.28
C TYR A 17 3.53 0.33 -0.35
N SER A 18 4.81 0.09 -0.03
CA SER A 18 5.61 1.00 0.78
C SER A 18 5.77 2.36 0.10
N THR A 19 6.13 2.41 -1.19
CA THR A 19 6.29 3.68 -1.92
C THR A 19 4.99 4.48 -1.95
N ILE A 20 3.85 3.83 -2.24
CA ILE A 20 2.55 4.50 -2.26
C ILE A 20 2.17 4.99 -0.85
N THR A 21 2.34 4.15 0.18
CA THR A 21 1.96 4.51 1.56
C THR A 21 2.80 5.67 2.06
N PHE A 22 4.12 5.62 1.91
CA PHE A 22 5.00 6.72 2.34
C PHE A 22 4.74 7.99 1.54
N GLY A 23 4.74 7.92 0.20
CA GLY A 23 4.56 9.10 -0.64
C GLY A 23 3.17 9.73 -0.50
N GLY A 24 2.12 8.93 -0.40
CA GLY A 24 0.75 9.44 -0.20
C GLY A 24 0.56 10.06 1.17
N SER A 25 1.10 9.44 2.23
CA SER A 25 1.02 9.99 3.58
C SER A 25 1.83 11.28 3.73
N GLU A 26 3.04 11.32 3.16
CA GLU A 26 3.88 12.52 3.16
C GLU A 26 3.18 13.67 2.43
N LEU A 27 2.66 13.43 1.23
CA LEU A 27 1.92 14.45 0.47
C LEU A 27 0.72 15.00 1.26
N LEU A 28 -0.11 14.12 1.82
CA LEU A 28 -1.30 14.54 2.57
C LEU A 28 -0.94 15.25 3.88
N PHE A 29 0.14 14.83 4.54
CA PHE A 29 0.65 15.49 5.73
C PHE A 29 1.21 16.89 5.42
N THR A 30 1.96 17.04 4.33
CA THR A 30 2.45 18.34 3.87
C THR A 30 1.29 19.27 3.49
N LEU A 31 0.25 18.76 2.84
CA LEU A 31 -0.96 19.53 2.54
C LEU A 31 -1.66 20.00 3.82
N TYR A 32 -1.84 19.10 4.80
CA TYR A 32 -2.38 19.47 6.10
C TYR A 32 -1.54 20.55 6.79
N GLN A 33 -0.22 20.39 6.83
CA GLN A 33 0.69 21.36 7.46
C GLN A 33 0.69 22.71 6.73
N SER A 34 0.53 22.72 5.40
CA SER A 34 0.57 23.94 4.59
C SER A 34 -0.75 24.72 4.60
N THR A 35 -1.90 24.06 4.75
CA THR A 35 -3.20 24.73 4.68
C THR A 35 -3.95 24.76 6.01
N GLU A 36 -3.48 24.02 7.02
CA GLU A 36 -4.16 23.78 8.31
C GLU A 36 -5.60 23.26 8.15
N ASP A 37 -5.92 22.69 6.99
CA ASP A 37 -7.27 22.22 6.66
C ASP A 37 -7.46 20.79 7.18
N LEU A 38 -8.38 20.65 8.13
CA LEU A 38 -8.74 19.40 8.76
C LEU A 38 -9.25 18.34 7.76
N ALA A 39 -9.73 18.75 6.58
CA ALA A 39 -10.06 17.84 5.49
C ALA A 39 -8.86 16.99 5.05
N TRP A 40 -7.65 17.57 5.00
CA TRP A 40 -6.43 16.81 4.67
C TRP A 40 -6.03 15.84 5.78
N PHE A 41 -6.27 16.19 7.04
CA PHE A 41 -6.05 15.27 8.17
C PHE A 41 -7.01 14.08 8.13
N ILE A 42 -8.28 14.32 7.81
CA ILE A 42 -9.28 13.25 7.59
C ILE A 42 -8.88 12.39 6.39
N ALA A 43 -8.47 13.00 5.27
CA ALA A 43 -8.01 12.30 4.09
C ALA A 43 -6.76 11.43 4.38
N LEU A 44 -5.79 11.95 5.13
CA LEU A 44 -4.62 11.22 5.60
C LEU A 44 -5.02 10.01 6.45
N SER A 45 -5.94 10.20 7.39
CA SER A 45 -6.43 9.13 8.27
C SER A 45 -7.12 8.02 7.48
N LEU A 46 -8.00 8.38 6.53
CA LEU A 46 -8.67 7.43 5.64
C LEU A 46 -7.69 6.72 4.71
N PHE A 47 -6.73 7.46 4.16
CA PHE A 47 -5.68 6.92 3.29
C PHE A 47 -4.84 5.87 4.03
N CYS A 48 -4.28 6.22 5.19
CA CYS A 48 -3.50 5.31 6.03
C CYS A 48 -4.30 4.06 6.42
N THR A 49 -5.56 4.22 6.81
CA THR A 49 -6.45 3.11 7.16
C THR A 49 -6.65 2.17 5.97
N LYS A 50 -6.92 2.71 4.77
CA LYS A 50 -7.11 1.93 3.56
C LYS A 50 -5.83 1.18 3.16
N MET A 51 -4.68 1.82 3.29
CA MET A 51 -3.38 1.17 3.03
C MET A 51 -3.10 0.06 4.04
N ALA A 52 -3.33 0.27 5.33
CA ALA A 52 -3.17 -0.75 6.36
C ALA A 52 -4.07 -1.98 6.10
N ILE A 53 -5.35 -1.76 5.77
CA ILE A 53 -6.28 -2.84 5.41
C ILE A 53 -5.78 -3.58 4.15
N GLY A 54 -5.29 -2.84 3.15
CA GLY A 54 -4.70 -3.42 1.94
C GLY A 54 -3.49 -4.32 2.25
N ILE A 55 -2.57 -3.86 3.11
CA ILE A 55 -1.39 -4.62 3.54
C ILE A 55 -1.79 -5.88 4.31
N ILE A 56 -2.72 -5.77 5.27
CA ILE A 56 -3.21 -6.91 6.05
C ILE A 56 -3.87 -7.96 5.13
N ASN A 57 -4.69 -7.51 4.18
CA ASN A 57 -5.31 -8.42 3.21
C ASN A 57 -4.28 -9.06 2.29
N TYR A 58 -3.24 -8.33 1.88
CA TYR A 58 -2.13 -8.87 1.11
C TYR A 58 -1.35 -9.93 1.89
N GLU A 59 -1.07 -9.68 3.17
CA GLU A 59 -0.37 -10.63 4.03
C GLU A 59 -1.18 -11.91 4.23
N LYS A 60 -2.48 -11.78 4.55
CA LYS A 60 -3.41 -12.92 4.61
C LYS A 60 -3.44 -13.70 3.29
N TYR A 61 -3.50 -12.99 2.16
CA TYR A 61 -3.48 -13.62 0.85
C TYR A 61 -2.18 -14.41 0.62
N CYS A 62 -1.02 -13.85 0.96
CA CYS A 62 0.27 -14.53 0.83
C CYS A 62 0.37 -15.79 1.69
N GLN A 63 -0.19 -15.76 2.91
CA GLN A 63 -0.24 -16.90 3.81
C GLN A 63 -1.10 -18.05 3.26
N SER A 64 -2.20 -17.75 2.56
CA SER A 64 -3.13 -18.78 2.07
C SER A 64 -2.84 -19.30 0.66
N ASN A 65 -2.25 -18.50 -0.24
CA ASN A 65 -2.16 -18.83 -1.68
C ASN A 65 -0.76 -18.69 -2.28
N GLY A 66 0.26 -18.41 -1.46
CA GLY A 66 1.60 -18.07 -1.95
C GLY A 66 1.66 -16.72 -2.67
N ARG A 67 2.85 -16.32 -3.16
CA ARG A 67 3.08 -15.01 -3.81
C ARG A 67 2.65 -14.99 -5.29
N SER A 68 1.35 -15.09 -5.58
CA SER A 68 0.81 -14.92 -6.93
C SER A 68 0.15 -13.55 -7.13
N MET A 69 0.85 -12.67 -7.85
CA MET A 69 0.42 -11.29 -8.12
C MET A 69 -0.92 -11.21 -8.87
N ARG A 70 -1.21 -12.17 -9.76
CA ARG A 70 -2.46 -12.22 -10.54
C ARG A 70 -3.68 -12.51 -9.67
N ILE A 71 -3.54 -13.40 -8.70
CA ILE A 71 -4.64 -13.78 -7.80
C ILE A 71 -4.80 -12.72 -6.70
N MET A 72 -3.71 -12.12 -6.22
CA MET A 72 -3.78 -10.95 -5.35
C MET A 72 -4.53 -9.78 -6.01
N LEU A 73 -4.21 -9.45 -7.26
CA LEU A 73 -4.92 -8.40 -8.01
C LEU A 73 -6.41 -8.70 -8.12
N LYS A 74 -6.78 -9.95 -8.42
CA LYS A 74 -8.20 -10.36 -8.37
C LYS A 74 -8.79 -10.19 -6.97
N TYR A 75 -8.10 -10.63 -5.93
CA TYR A 75 -8.58 -10.53 -4.55
C TYR A 75 -8.79 -9.08 -4.11
N LEU A 76 -7.85 -8.19 -4.41
CA LEU A 76 -7.98 -6.76 -4.15
C LEU A 76 -9.09 -6.12 -4.98
N LEU A 77 -9.17 -6.41 -6.29
CA LEU A 77 -10.20 -5.81 -7.15
C LEU A 77 -11.62 -6.28 -6.81
N PHE A 78 -11.81 -7.54 -6.42
CA PHE A 78 -13.14 -8.10 -6.12
C PHE A 78 -13.60 -7.87 -4.69
N LYS A 79 -12.68 -7.64 -3.72
CA LYS A 79 -13.05 -7.39 -2.31
C LYS A 79 -13.17 -5.90 -1.97
N PHE A 80 -12.77 -5.02 -2.89
CA PHE A 80 -12.92 -3.56 -2.78
C PHE A 80 -14.16 -3.01 -3.52
N VAL A 81 -15.00 -3.87 -4.12
CA VAL A 81 -16.38 -3.56 -4.53
C VAL A 81 -17.31 -3.96 -3.39
#